data_AF-A0A1Z9NAM2-F1
#
_entry.id   AF-A0A1Z9NAM2-F1
#
_cell.length_a   1.000
_cell.length_b   1.000
_cell.length_c   1.000
_cell.angle_alpha   90.00
_cell.angle_beta   90.00
_cell.angle_gamma   90.00
#
_symmetry.space_group_name_H-M   'P 1'
#
loop_
_entity.id
_entity.type
_entity.pdbx_description
1 polymer ?
#
loop_
_entity_poly.entity_id
_entity_poly.type
_entity_poly.pdbx_seq_one_letter_code
_entity_poly.pdbx_strand_id
1 'polypeptide(L)' 'GSSDLIHHFDFVKLIVQKRYQKRAIYKQVYTTNQMRYLAVLARENKLPNNLLFSYTEVLDDLTLVKKDF' A
#
# COMPACT_ATOMS: atom_id res chain seq x y z
N GLY A 1 2.01 -6.13 -9.66
CA GLY A 1 3.14 -6.42 -8.74
C GLY A 1 3.86 -5.12 -8.50
N SER A 2 4.61 -4.97 -7.42
CA SER A 2 5.31 -3.72 -7.16
C SER A 2 6.79 -3.98 -6.95
N SER A 3 7.61 -3.08 -7.48
CA SER A 3 9.07 -3.09 -7.35
C SER A 3 9.53 -2.72 -5.94
N ASP A 4 8.65 -2.13 -5.15
CA ASP A 4 9.03 -1.40 -3.95
C ASP A 4 8.82 -2.22 -2.69
N LEU A 5 9.72 -2.07 -1.74
CA LEU A 5 9.65 -2.71 -0.44
C LEU A 5 8.80 -1.87 0.51
N ILE A 6 7.59 -2.34 0.81
CA ILE A 6 6.72 -1.70 1.80
C ILE A 6 5.98 -2.75 2.65
N HIS A 7 5.85 -2.47 3.95
CA HIS A 7 5.01 -3.28 4.82
C HIS A 7 3.53 -3.07 4.51
N HIS A 8 2.75 -4.15 4.42
CA HIS A 8 1.31 -4.05 4.18
C HIS A 8 0.58 -3.14 5.17
N PHE A 9 0.95 -3.18 6.46
CA PHE A 9 0.30 -2.33 7.46
C PHE A 9 0.56 -0.84 7.22
N ASP A 10 1.78 -0.48 6.83
CA ASP A 10 2.12 0.92 6.54
C ASP A 10 1.50 1.37 5.22
N PHE A 11 1.42 0.49 4.22
CA PHE A 11 0.68 0.78 2.99
C PHE A 11 -0.80 1.07 3.26
N VAL A 12 -1.47 0.27 4.09
CA VAL A 12 -2.87 0.50 4.49
C VAL A 12 -3.03 1.84 5.22
N LYS A 13 -2.11 2.21 6.11
CA LYS A 13 -2.14 3.53 6.77
C LYS A 13 -2.02 4.67 5.77
N LEU A 14 -1.10 4.57 4.82
CA LEU A 14 -0.88 5.60 3.80
C LEU A 14 -2.13 5.80 2.93
N ILE A 15 -2.78 4.70 2.53
CA ILE A 15 -4.06 4.75 1.80
C ILE A 15 -5.11 5.52 2.61
N VAL A 16 -5.30 5.14 3.87
CA VAL A 16 -6.32 5.76 4.72
C VAL A 16 -6.02 7.24 4.94
N GLN A 17 -4.75 7.59 5.17
CA GLN A 17 -4.31 8.97 5.33
C GLN A 17 -4.57 9.80 4.07
N LYS A 18 -4.17 9.30 2.90
CA LYS A 18 -4.35 9.99 1.60
C LYS A 18 -5.82 10.14 1.24
N ARG A 19 -6.66 9.12 1.45
CA ARG A 19 -8.06 9.11 1.01
C ARG A 19 -9.02 9.84 1.94
N TYR A 20 -8.82 9.74 3.25
CA TYR A 20 -9.79 10.19 4.25
C TYR A 20 -9.31 11.35 5.11
N GLN A 21 -8.01 11.69 5.09
CA GLN A 21 -7.41 12.80 5.86
C GLN A 21 -7.80 12.79 7.36
N LYS A 22 -8.09 11.62 7.91
CA LYS A 22 -8.57 11.42 9.28
C LYS A 22 -7.75 10.34 9.97
N ARG A 23 -7.58 10.47 11.28
CA ARG A 23 -6.94 9.43 12.10
C ARG A 23 -7.90 8.24 12.24
N ALA A 24 -7.56 7.14 11.59
CA ALA A 24 -8.24 5.86 11.80
C ALA A 24 -7.64 5.08 12.97
N ILE A 25 -8.48 4.28 13.62
CA ILE A 25 -8.08 3.33 14.66
C ILE A 25 -7.87 1.98 13.97
N TYR A 26 -6.67 1.43 14.07
CA TYR A 26 -6.32 0.15 13.43
C TYR A 26 -6.27 -0.96 14.47
N LYS A 27 -6.95 -2.09 14.17
CA LYS A 27 -6.84 -3.32 14.96
C LYS A 27 -6.25 -4.43 14.10
N GLN A 28 -5.12 -4.97 14.52
CA GLN A 28 -4.45 -6.08 13.85
C GLN A 28 -5.08 -7.41 14.32
N VAL A 29 -6.19 -7.81 13.68
CA VAL A 29 -6.95 -9.01 14.08
C VAL A 29 -6.28 -10.32 13.63
N TYR A 30 -5.50 -10.27 12.54
CA TYR A 30 -4.89 -11.44 11.91
C TYR A 30 -3.35 -11.41 11.94
N THR A 31 -2.74 -10.81 12.96
CA THR A 31 -1.29 -10.90 13.17
C THR A 31 -0.97 -12.08 14.05
N THR A 32 -0.39 -13.15 13.47
CA THR A 32 0.24 -14.19 14.29
C THR A 32 1.57 -13.64 14.82
N ASN A 33 1.99 -14.03 16.03
CA ASN A 33 3.26 -13.59 16.65
C ASN A 33 4.52 -13.90 15.82
N GLN A 34 4.37 -14.68 14.74
CA GLN A 34 5.42 -14.99 13.79
C GLN A 34 5.53 -13.96 12.66
N MET A 35 4.52 -13.12 12.40
CA MET A 35 4.52 -12.11 11.32
C MET A 35 5.30 -10.82 11.66
N ARG A 36 6.43 -10.94 12.36
CA ARG A 36 7.49 -9.94 12.19
C ARG A 36 8.25 -10.15 10.88
N TYR A 37 7.93 -11.19 10.12
CA TYR A 37 8.29 -11.30 8.71
C TYR A 37 7.68 -10.13 7.96
N LEU A 38 8.54 -9.21 7.54
CA LEU A 38 8.24 -8.22 6.53
C LEU A 38 7.52 -8.94 5.39
N ALA A 39 6.22 -8.70 5.24
CA ALA A 39 5.52 -9.10 4.03
C ALA A 39 6.01 -8.16 2.93
N VAL A 40 7.11 -8.59 2.31
CA VAL A 40 7.82 -7.92 1.23
C VAL A 40 7.21 -8.37 -0.09
N LEU A 41 7.00 -7.44 -1.00
CA LEU A 41 6.60 -7.75 -2.37
C LEU A 41 7.67 -8.66 -3.05
N ALA A 42 7.20 -9.60 -3.87
CA ALA A 42 8.03 -10.71 -4.35
C ALA A 42 9.33 -10.26 -5.08
N ARG A 43 10.47 -10.78 -4.62
CA ARG A 43 11.81 -10.55 -5.23
C ARG A 43 11.97 -11.29 -6.56
N GLU A 44 11.34 -12.45 -6.68
CA GLU A 44 11.42 -13.38 -7.82
C GLU A 44 10.03 -13.59 -8.43
N ASN A 45 9.94 -13.94 -9.72
CA ASN A 45 8.70 -13.94 -10.52
C ASN A 45 8.03 -12.56 -10.62
N LYS A 46 8.83 -11.54 -10.96
CA LYS A 46 8.32 -10.20 -11.23
C LYS A 46 7.32 -10.28 -12.38
N LEU A 47 6.20 -9.58 -12.20
CA LEU A 47 5.23 -9.40 -13.28
C LEU A 47 5.87 -8.61 -14.43
N PRO A 48 5.38 -8.75 -15.67
CA PRO A 48 5.88 -7.97 -16.79
C PRO A 48 5.71 -6.47 -16.53
N ASN A 49 6.58 -5.64 -17.15
CA ASN A 49 6.73 -4.21 -16.81
C ASN A 49 5.43 -3.40 -16.85
N ASN A 50 4.50 -3.77 -17.72
CA ASN A 50 3.19 -3.12 -17.82
C ASN A 50 2.24 -3.41 -16.63
N LEU A 51 2.59 -4.36 -15.77
CA LEU A 51 1.86 -4.75 -14.56
C LEU A 51 2.68 -4.49 -13.28
N LEU A 52 3.86 -3.88 -13.43
CA LEU A 52 4.71 -3.42 -12.34
C LEU A 52 4.37 -1.96 -12.05
N PHE A 53 3.76 -1.71 -10.90
CA PHE A 53 3.39 -0.37 -10.44
C PHE A 53 4.15 -0.04 -9.17
N SER A 54 4.58 1.20 -9.02
CA SER A 54 5.10 1.69 -7.75
C SER A 54 3.95 1.92 -6.77
N TYR A 55 4.17 1.69 -5.47
CA TYR A 55 3.13 2.00 -4.48
C TYR A 55 2.84 3.50 -4.41
N THR A 56 3.80 4.36 -4.78
CA THR A 56 3.61 5.82 -4.82
C THR A 56 2.64 6.21 -5.94
N GLU A 57 2.78 5.61 -7.13
CA GLU A 57 1.85 5.80 -8.25
C GLU A 57 0.41 5.46 -7.85
N VAL A 58 0.23 4.35 -7.13
CA VAL A 58 -1.09 3.94 -6.59
C VAL A 58 -1.60 4.95 -5.55
N LEU A 59 -0.74 5.42 -4.65
CA LEU A 59 -1.14 6.40 -3.62
C LEU A 59 -1.50 7.77 -4.20
N ASP A 60 -0.89 8.15 -5.30
CA ASP A 60 -1.16 9.42 -5.97
C ASP A 60 -2.47 9.36 -6.77
N ASP A 61 -2.77 8.23 -7.43
CA ASP A 61 -4.07 8.00 -8.08
C ASP A 61 -5.25 8.02 -7.09
N LEU A 62 -5.02 7.58 -5.85
CA LEU A 62 -6.03 7.61 -4.78
C LEU A 62 -6.36 9.02 -4.26
N THR A 63 -5.57 10.03 -4.61
CA THR A 63 -5.88 11.40 -4.21
C THR A 63 -7.09 11.91 -4.99
N LEU A 64 -8.07 12.47 -4.27
CA LEU A 64 -9.17 13.16 -4.91
C LEU A 64 -8.61 14.41 -5.59
N VAL A 65 -8.26 14.31 -6.87
CA VAL A 65 -8.20 15.48 -7.74
C VAL A 65 -9.60 16.08 -7.67
N LYS A 66 -9.73 17.30 -7.16
CA LYS A 66 -10.97 18.07 -7.37
C LYS A 66 -11.15 18.11 -8.87
N LYS A 67 -12.05 17.27 -9.38
CA LYS A 67 -12.48 17.35 -10.76
C LYS A 67 -13.39 18.55 -10.78
N ASP A 68 -12.78 19.72 -10.93
CA ASP A 68 -13.47 20.96 -11.20
C ASP A 68 -14.14 20.74 -12.57
N PHE A 69 -15.42 20.38 -12.51
CA PHE A 69 -16.33 20.37 -13.65
C PHE A 69 -16.91 21.76 -13.82
#